data_AF-A0A6J8BUT6-F1
#
_entry.id   AF-A0A6J8BUT6-F1
#
_cell.length_a   1.000
_cell.length_b   1.000
_cell.length_c   1.000
_cell.angle_alpha   90.00
_cell.angle_beta   90.00
_cell.angle_gamma   90.00
#
_symmetry.space_group_name_H-M   'P 1'
#
loop_
_entity.id
_entity.type
_entity.pdbx_description
1 polymer ?
#
loop_
_entity_poly.entity_id
_entity_poly.type
_entity_poly.pdbx_seq_one_letter_code
_entity_poly.pdbx_strand_id
1 'polypeptide(L)'
;MTAGCFFGGDVFDNLHDASTFMIDKRLRDCELEIQDTILLAKLSAADLISQQAKYQGNCLIKLYNMATRQSQKTKKEIQESVIRGIVLAELIKYLYIDGSRSGTDIVPIFKLADLANLYSKRLEVLEVVMEGMIKTTHMKNWILAAIADLQAHKQGRDVRIIFSEDVGEALK
;
A
#
# COMPACT_ATOMS: atom_id res chain seq x y z
N MET A 1 -4.12 -12.29 20.05
CA MET A 1 -5.15 -12.81 20.99
C MET A 1 -6.52 -12.60 20.35
N THR A 2 -7.39 -13.59 20.12
CA THR A 2 -7.47 -14.98 20.59
C THR A 2 -8.28 -15.87 19.62
N ALA A 3 -7.61 -16.63 18.74
CA ALA A 3 -8.19 -17.84 18.14
C ALA A 3 -8.48 -18.96 19.18
N GLY A 4 -8.12 -18.72 20.45
CA GLY A 4 -8.53 -19.53 21.60
C GLY A 4 -10.02 -19.43 21.92
N CYS A 5 -10.74 -18.44 21.39
CA CYS A 5 -12.15 -18.27 21.75
C CYS A 5 -13.14 -19.04 20.85
N PHE A 6 -12.74 -19.43 19.63
CA PHE A 6 -13.62 -20.16 18.70
C PHE A 6 -13.56 -21.69 18.88
N PHE A 7 -12.54 -22.22 19.58
CA PHE A 7 -12.36 -23.66 19.77
C PHE A 7 -11.91 -24.00 21.19
N GLY A 8 -12.48 -23.32 22.19
CA GLY A 8 -12.35 -23.68 23.61
C GLY A 8 -10.91 -23.68 24.14
N GLY A 9 -10.39 -22.51 24.52
CA GLY A 9 -9.22 -22.39 25.38
C GLY A 9 -9.54 -22.30 26.88
N ASP A 10 -10.74 -21.84 27.25
CA ASP A 10 -11.15 -21.62 28.64
C ASP A 10 -12.59 -22.09 28.89
N VAL A 11 -12.94 -22.33 30.15
CA VAL A 11 -14.30 -22.70 30.59
C VAL A 11 -15.26 -21.57 30.23
N PHE A 12 -16.11 -21.81 29.24
CA PHE A 12 -17.03 -20.81 28.71
C PHE A 12 -18.48 -21.25 28.96
N ASP A 13 -19.25 -20.41 29.66
CA ASP A 13 -20.71 -20.48 29.65
C ASP A 13 -21.25 -19.90 28.32
N ASN A 14 -22.39 -20.43 27.84
CA ASN A 14 -23.06 -20.07 26.58
C ASN A 14 -22.25 -20.35 25.28
N LEU A 15 -21.92 -21.62 25.05
CA LEU A 15 -21.39 -22.09 23.78
C LEU A 15 -22.52 -22.42 22.79
N HIS A 16 -22.32 -22.07 21.52
CA HIS A 16 -23.20 -22.43 20.41
C HIS A 16 -22.51 -23.45 19.52
N ASP A 17 -23.28 -24.42 19.02
CA ASP A 17 -22.78 -25.40 18.06
C ASP A 17 -22.61 -24.74 16.67
N ALA A 18 -21.50 -25.03 16.00
CA ALA A 18 -21.29 -24.67 14.60
C ALA A 18 -22.04 -25.65 13.68
N SER A 19 -23.37 -25.62 13.77
CA SER A 19 -24.27 -26.60 13.15
C SER A 19 -24.68 -26.27 11.71
N THR A 20 -24.12 -25.21 11.11
CA THR A 20 -24.45 -24.81 9.75
C THR A 20 -23.22 -24.67 8.88
N PHE A 21 -23.35 -25.13 7.63
CA PHE A 21 -22.36 -24.92 6.58
C PHE A 21 -22.06 -23.42 6.35
N MET A 22 -23.03 -22.54 6.61
CA MET A 22 -22.87 -21.10 6.46
C MET A 22 -21.87 -20.50 7.47
N ILE A 23 -21.81 -21.04 8.69
CA ILE A 23 -20.82 -20.62 9.69
C ILE A 23 -19.42 -21.05 9.24
N ASP A 24 -19.25 -22.31 8.82
CA ASP A 24 -17.98 -22.85 8.30
C ASP A 24 -17.47 -22.05 7.10
N LYS A 25 -18.33 -21.83 6.09
CA LYS A 25 -17.98 -21.04 4.91
C LYS A 25 -17.52 -19.63 5.29
N ARG A 26 -18.29 -18.92 6.13
CA ARG A 26 -17.97 -17.55 6.51
C ARG A 26 -16.71 -17.43 7.34
N LEU A 27 -16.38 -18.47 8.12
CA LEU A 27 -15.12 -18.53 8.87
C LEU A 27 -13.93 -18.73 7.96
N ARG A 28 -14.06 -19.55 6.92
CA ARG A 28 -13.04 -19.68 5.87
C ARG A 28 -12.85 -18.37 5.11
N ASP A 29 -13.94 -17.67 4.76
CA ASP A 29 -13.85 -16.34 4.15
C ASP A 29 -13.12 -15.34 5.07
N CYS A 30 -13.41 -15.36 6.38
CA CYS A 30 -12.72 -14.51 7.35
C CYS A 30 -11.24 -14.89 7.54
N GLU A 31 -10.92 -16.19 7.47
CA GLU A 31 -9.55 -16.67 7.54
C GLU A 31 -8.73 -16.15 6.36
N LEU A 32 -9.26 -16.19 5.13
CA LEU A 32 -8.58 -15.64 3.95
C LEU A 32 -8.26 -14.14 4.09
N GLU A 33 -9.16 -13.38 4.72
CA GLU A 33 -8.98 -11.95 4.93
C GLU A 33 -7.99 -11.64 6.07
N ILE A 34 -8.02 -12.39 7.18
CA ILE A 34 -7.22 -12.11 8.39
C ILE A 34 -5.85 -12.81 8.37
N GLN A 35 -5.74 -13.95 7.69
CA GLN A 35 -4.56 -14.83 7.65
C GLN A 35 -4.11 -15.28 9.05
N ASP A 36 -5.07 -15.58 9.95
CA ASP A 36 -4.76 -16.11 11.29
C ASP A 36 -4.36 -17.59 11.20
N THR A 37 -3.05 -17.83 11.34
CA THR A 37 -2.45 -19.18 11.30
C THR A 37 -3.09 -20.20 12.24
N ILE A 38 -3.61 -19.78 13.40
CA ILE A 38 -4.27 -20.69 14.36
C ILE A 38 -5.67 -21.04 13.86
N LEU A 39 -6.42 -20.07 13.35
CA LEU A 39 -7.72 -20.30 12.74
C LEU A 39 -7.60 -21.23 11.53
N LEU A 40 -6.63 -20.96 10.66
CA LEU A 40 -6.32 -21.77 9.49
C LEU A 40 -6.04 -23.23 9.86
N ALA A 41 -5.17 -23.46 10.85
CA ALA A 41 -4.82 -24.81 11.29
C ALA A 41 -6.06 -25.59 11.76
N LYS A 42 -6.97 -24.93 12.49
CA LYS A 42 -8.19 -25.58 12.99
C LYS A 42 -9.23 -25.84 11.88
N LEU A 43 -9.37 -24.92 10.94
CA LEU A 43 -10.26 -25.09 9.77
C LEU A 43 -9.73 -26.10 8.75
N SER A 44 -8.43 -26.40 8.77
CA SER A 44 -7.79 -27.35 7.85
C SER A 44 -8.03 -28.81 8.24
N ALA A 45 -8.37 -29.10 9.50
CA ALA A 45 -8.48 -30.49 9.97
C ALA A 45 -9.75 -31.20 9.45
N ALA A 46 -10.88 -30.51 9.35
CA ALA A 46 -12.17 -30.99 8.84
C ALA A 46 -13.17 -29.82 8.81
N ASP A 47 -14.40 -30.04 8.31
CA ASP A 47 -15.47 -29.06 8.46
C ASP A 47 -15.94 -28.95 9.93
N LEU A 48 -16.46 -27.78 10.30
CA LEU A 48 -16.86 -27.49 11.69
C LEU A 48 -17.97 -28.40 12.22
N ILE A 49 -18.82 -28.95 11.35
CA ILE A 49 -19.92 -29.84 11.75
C ILE A 49 -19.33 -31.20 12.12
N SER A 50 -18.45 -31.74 11.29
CA SER A 50 -17.72 -32.99 11.51
C SER A 50 -16.83 -32.92 12.75
N GLN A 51 -16.25 -31.75 13.03
CA GLN A 51 -15.49 -31.50 14.26
C GLN A 51 -16.37 -31.31 15.50
N GLN A 52 -17.71 -31.23 15.35
CA GLN A 52 -18.64 -30.84 16.42
C GLN A 52 -18.19 -29.55 17.11
N ALA A 53 -17.68 -28.60 16.32
CA ALA A 53 -17.05 -27.39 16.83
C ALA A 53 -18.09 -26.51 17.54
N LYS A 54 -17.65 -25.86 18.62
CA LYS A 54 -18.46 -24.95 19.44
C LYS A 54 -17.79 -23.60 19.56
N TYR A 55 -18.58 -22.54 19.56
CA TYR A 55 -18.07 -21.17 19.61
C TYR A 55 -18.87 -20.28 20.56
N GLN A 56 -18.24 -19.20 21.03
CA GLN A 56 -18.94 -18.11 21.69
C GLN A 56 -19.43 -17.06 20.69
N GLY A 57 -20.68 -16.63 20.80
CA GLY A 57 -21.28 -15.62 19.91
C GLY A 57 -20.48 -14.31 19.86
N ASN A 58 -19.98 -13.84 21.02
CA ASN A 58 -19.15 -12.65 21.11
C ASN A 58 -17.83 -12.78 20.34
N CYS A 59 -17.25 -13.98 20.30
CA CYS A 59 -16.00 -14.22 19.61
C CYS A 59 -16.18 -14.33 18.11
N LEU A 60 -17.31 -14.90 17.66
CA LEU A 60 -17.68 -14.85 16.26
C LEU A 60 -17.86 -13.40 15.77
N ILE A 61 -18.56 -12.57 16.54
CA ILE A 61 -18.76 -11.14 16.21
C ILE A 61 -17.41 -10.42 16.13
N LYS A 62 -16.51 -10.63 17.11
CA LYS A 62 -15.17 -10.04 17.10
C LYS A 62 -14.38 -10.44 15.86
N LEU A 63 -14.44 -11.71 15.47
CA LEU A 63 -13.75 -12.22 14.29
C LEU A 63 -14.30 -11.57 13.01
N TYR A 64 -15.62 -11.52 12.84
CA TYR A 64 -16.23 -10.88 11.67
C TYR A 64 -15.90 -9.39 11.57
N ASN A 65 -15.93 -8.68 12.69
CA ASN A 65 -15.54 -7.28 12.73
C ASN A 65 -14.06 -7.10 12.38
N MET A 66 -13.20 -8.03 12.80
CA MET A 66 -11.78 -8.02 12.46
C MET A 66 -11.56 -8.23 10.96
N ALA A 67 -12.18 -9.24 10.35
CA ALA A 67 -12.10 -9.50 8.91
C ALA A 67 -12.59 -8.29 8.10
N THR A 68 -13.70 -7.68 8.53
CA THR A 68 -14.26 -6.50 7.87
C THR A 68 -13.29 -5.31 7.91
N ARG A 69 -12.67 -5.05 9.07
CA ARG A 69 -11.66 -3.98 9.22
C ARG A 69 -10.43 -4.25 8.37
N GLN A 70 -9.97 -5.51 8.32
CA GLN A 70 -8.81 -5.91 7.53
C GLN A 70 -9.08 -5.72 6.03
N SER A 71 -10.24 -6.18 5.53
CA SER A 71 -10.65 -5.99 4.13
C SER A 71 -10.73 -4.51 3.75
N GLN A 72 -11.28 -3.67 4.62
CA GLN A 72 -11.34 -2.22 4.41
C GLN A 72 -9.93 -1.60 4.36
N LYS A 73 -9.05 -2.01 5.27
CA LYS A 73 -7.66 -1.56 5.30
C LYS A 73 -6.94 -1.93 4.00
N THR A 74 -7.03 -3.19 3.57
CA THR A 74 -6.39 -3.66 2.33
C THR A 74 -6.94 -2.94 1.10
N LYS A 75 -8.25 -2.72 1.01
CA LYS A 75 -8.85 -1.93 -0.08
C LYS A 75 -8.30 -0.50 -0.12
N LYS A 76 -8.18 0.14 1.05
CA LYS A 76 -7.61 1.48 1.16
C LYS A 76 -6.15 1.50 0.71
N GLU A 77 -5.34 0.55 1.17
CA GLU A 77 -3.92 0.43 0.77
C GLU A 77 -3.75 0.23 -0.74
N ILE A 78 -4.59 -0.62 -1.36
CA ILE A 78 -4.59 -0.82 -2.82
C ILE A 78 -4.94 0.48 -3.54
N GLN A 79 -6.00 1.16 -3.10
CA GLN A 79 -6.43 2.43 -3.70
C GLN A 79 -5.34 3.49 -3.60
N GLU A 80 -4.72 3.65 -2.43
CA GLU A 80 -3.61 4.58 -2.23
C GLU A 80 -2.40 4.22 -3.10
N SER A 81 -2.09 2.93 -3.26
CA SER A 81 -1.01 2.46 -4.15
C SER A 81 -1.27 2.83 -5.61
N VAL A 82 -2.50 2.65 -6.10
CA VAL A 82 -2.90 3.03 -7.46
C VAL A 82 -2.76 4.55 -7.65
N ILE A 83 -3.24 5.35 -6.70
CA ILE A 83 -3.13 6.81 -6.76
C ILE A 83 -1.66 7.24 -6.79
N ARG A 84 -0.79 6.64 -5.96
CA ARG A 84 0.66 6.90 -5.95
C ARG A 84 1.29 6.64 -7.31
N GLY A 85 0.88 5.57 -7.99
CA GLY A 85 1.34 5.25 -9.35
C GLY A 85 0.88 6.28 -10.38
N ILE A 86 -0.38 6.71 -10.33
CA ILE A 86 -0.93 7.74 -11.22
C ILE A 86 -0.16 9.06 -11.06
N VAL A 87 0.02 9.53 -9.83
CA VAL A 87 0.74 10.79 -9.56
C VAL A 87 2.21 10.71 -9.99
N LEU A 88 2.85 9.55 -9.84
CA LEU A 88 4.22 9.35 -10.33
C LEU A 88 4.28 9.44 -11.87
N ALA A 89 3.32 8.84 -12.57
CA ALA A 89 3.22 8.92 -14.02
C ALA A 89 2.95 10.36 -14.49
N GLU A 90 2.11 11.12 -13.79
CA GLU A 90 1.89 12.56 -14.05
C GLU A 90 3.20 13.35 -13.92
N LEU A 91 3.98 13.09 -12.87
CA LEU A 91 5.27 13.75 -12.64
C LEU A 91 6.29 13.41 -13.75
N ILE A 92 6.40 12.14 -14.15
CA ILE A 92 7.28 11.71 -15.22
C ILE A 92 6.88 12.37 -16.55
N LYS A 93 5.57 12.43 -16.84
CA LYS A 93 5.04 13.11 -18.01
C LYS A 93 5.36 14.60 -18.00
N TYR A 94 5.22 15.27 -16.85
CA TYR A 94 5.59 16.67 -16.68
C TYR A 94 7.08 16.89 -17.02
N LEU A 95 7.98 16.08 -16.46
CA LEU A 95 9.41 16.14 -16.75
C LEU A 95 9.73 15.93 -18.23
N TYR A 96 9.06 14.97 -18.87
CA TYR A 96 9.27 14.69 -20.28
C TYR A 96 8.78 15.84 -21.18
N ILE A 97 7.60 16.40 -20.91
CA ILE A 97 7.03 17.48 -21.73
C ILE A 97 7.82 18.78 -21.57
N ASP A 98 8.14 19.17 -20.34
CA ASP A 98 8.91 20.40 -20.09
C ASP A 98 10.38 20.23 -20.49
N GLY A 99 10.90 19.01 -20.44
CA GLY A 99 12.21 18.63 -20.97
C GLY A 99 12.32 18.67 -22.49
N SER A 100 11.33 18.11 -23.19
CA SER A 100 11.32 18.00 -24.66
C SER A 100 10.95 19.32 -25.36
N ARG A 101 10.60 20.36 -24.61
CA ARG A 101 10.27 21.70 -25.13
C ARG A 101 11.51 22.57 -25.36
N SER A 102 12.67 21.97 -25.56
CA SER A 102 13.97 22.57 -25.92
C SER A 102 14.00 23.25 -27.31
N GLY A 103 12.92 23.95 -27.68
CA GLY A 103 12.92 25.02 -28.68
C GLY A 103 13.10 26.41 -28.08
N THR A 104 13.30 26.50 -26.76
CA THR A 104 13.58 27.75 -26.03
C THR A 104 15.03 27.75 -25.53
N ASP A 105 15.71 28.90 -25.56
CA ASP A 105 17.10 29.13 -25.07
C ASP A 105 17.31 28.85 -23.55
N ILE A 106 16.38 28.15 -22.88
CA ILE A 106 16.42 27.88 -21.45
C ILE A 106 16.48 26.37 -21.24
N VAL A 107 17.62 25.93 -20.72
CA VAL A 107 17.84 24.54 -20.31
C VAL A 107 17.01 24.21 -19.05
N PRO A 108 16.12 23.20 -19.09
CA PRO A 108 15.29 22.84 -17.96
C PRO A 108 16.11 22.12 -16.87
N ILE A 109 16.16 22.71 -15.67
CA ILE A 109 16.83 22.15 -14.49
C ILE A 109 15.77 21.86 -13.42
N PHE A 110 15.62 20.58 -13.05
CA PHE A 110 14.64 20.18 -12.05
C PHE A 110 15.32 19.89 -10.71
N LYS A 111 14.91 20.55 -9.62
CA LYS A 111 15.39 20.18 -8.28
C LYS A 111 14.59 19.00 -7.74
N LEU A 112 15.28 17.98 -7.23
CA LEU A 112 14.64 16.80 -6.66
C LEU A 112 13.72 17.13 -5.47
N ALA A 113 14.06 18.16 -4.69
CA ALA A 113 13.22 18.65 -3.60
C ALA A 113 11.89 19.22 -4.11
N ASP A 114 11.91 19.95 -5.22
CA ASP A 114 10.70 20.54 -5.81
C ASP A 114 9.81 19.44 -6.41
N LEU A 115 10.40 18.43 -7.04
CA LEU A 115 9.68 17.26 -7.55
C LEU A 115 9.02 16.46 -6.42
N ALA A 116 9.73 16.28 -5.30
CA ALA A 116 9.17 15.65 -4.10
C ALA A 116 7.99 16.46 -3.55
N ASN A 117 8.11 17.79 -3.50
CA ASN A 117 7.03 18.68 -3.05
C ASN A 117 5.82 18.64 -3.99
N LEU A 118 6.02 18.64 -5.30
CA LEU A 118 4.94 18.55 -6.29
C LEU A 118 4.17 17.24 -6.15
N TYR A 119 4.89 16.12 -6.01
CA TYR A 119 4.30 14.82 -5.79
C TYR A 119 3.50 14.76 -4.47
N SER A 120 4.08 15.24 -3.35
CA SER A 120 3.39 15.28 -2.06
C SER A 120 2.10 16.11 -2.12
N LYS A 121 2.18 17.33 -2.67
CA LYS A 121 1.01 18.20 -2.83
C LYS A 121 -0.08 17.53 -3.65
N ARG A 122 0.29 16.82 -4.72
CA ARG A 122 -0.66 16.13 -5.58
C ARG A 122 -1.33 14.96 -4.86
N LEU A 123 -0.61 14.24 -3.99
CA LEU A 123 -1.21 13.20 -3.15
C LEU A 123 -2.14 13.76 -2.07
N GLU A 124 -1.78 14.88 -1.46
CA GLU A 124 -2.64 15.58 -0.49
C GLU A 124 -3.98 15.99 -1.10
N VAL A 125 -3.95 16.53 -2.34
CA VAL A 125 -5.18 16.88 -3.09
C VAL A 125 -6.07 15.65 -3.36
N LEU A 126 -5.47 14.46 -3.47
CA LEU A 126 -6.19 13.20 -3.69
C LEU A 126 -6.48 12.46 -2.37
N GLU A 127 -6.37 13.15 -1.23
CA GLU A 127 -6.67 12.65 0.11
C GLU A 127 -5.86 11.41 0.52
N VAL A 128 -4.71 11.18 -0.10
CA VAL A 128 -3.78 10.12 0.28
C VAL A 128 -2.86 10.65 1.38
N VAL A 129 -3.05 10.16 2.60
CA VAL A 129 -2.20 10.50 3.74
C VAL A 129 -0.84 9.83 3.57
N MET A 130 0.20 10.64 3.49
CA MET A 130 1.57 10.15 3.49
C MET A 130 2.02 9.88 4.92
N GLU A 131 2.05 8.60 5.32
CA GLU A 131 2.73 8.20 6.54
C GLU A 131 4.25 8.31 6.36
N GLY A 132 4.78 9.50 6.63
CA GLY A 132 6.21 9.80 6.64
C GLY A 132 6.73 10.55 5.40
N MET A 133 8.00 10.92 5.48
CA MET A 133 8.67 11.68 4.42
C MET A 133 8.98 10.79 3.21
N ILE A 134 8.69 11.26 2.00
CA ILE A 134 9.08 10.58 0.77
C ILE A 134 10.60 10.41 0.78
N LYS A 135 11.06 9.17 0.66
CA LYS A 135 12.47 8.90 0.43
C LYS A 135 12.84 9.39 -0.96
N THR A 136 13.37 10.61 -1.03
CA THR A 136 13.79 11.28 -2.28
C THR A 136 14.77 10.43 -3.10
N THR A 137 15.55 9.56 -2.45
CA THR A 137 16.40 8.56 -3.11
C THR A 137 15.60 7.60 -4.01
N HIS A 138 14.45 7.10 -3.55
CA HIS A 138 13.61 6.20 -4.35
C HIS A 138 12.98 6.94 -5.52
N MET A 139 12.47 8.16 -5.28
CA MET A 139 11.91 9.00 -6.34
C MET A 139 12.95 9.28 -7.44
N LYS A 140 14.17 9.67 -7.05
CA LYS A 140 15.29 9.84 -8.00
C LYS A 140 15.49 8.59 -8.84
N ASN A 141 15.57 7.42 -8.21
CA ASN A 141 15.82 6.17 -8.93
C ASN A 141 14.67 5.82 -9.89
N TRP A 142 13.41 6.08 -9.52
CA TRP A 142 12.26 5.89 -10.42
C TRP A 142 12.30 6.84 -11.62
N ILE A 143 12.61 8.12 -11.39
CA ILE A 143 12.72 9.12 -12.47
C ILE A 143 13.80 8.72 -13.48
N LEU A 144 15.00 8.39 -13.00
CA LEU A 144 16.13 8.03 -13.86
C LEU A 144 15.91 6.69 -14.60
N ALA A 145 15.14 5.76 -14.00
CA ALA A 145 14.76 4.52 -14.67
C ALA A 145 13.68 4.73 -15.74
N ALA A 146 12.81 5.73 -15.58
CA ALA A 146 11.72 6.02 -16.51
C ALA A 146 12.16 6.88 -17.71
N ILE A 147 13.12 7.79 -17.52
CA ILE A 147 13.64 8.66 -18.57
C ILE A 147 15.16 8.48 -18.62
N ALA A 148 15.63 7.70 -19.59
CA ALA A 148 17.02 7.29 -19.72
C ALA A 148 17.99 8.47 -19.94
N ASP A 149 17.50 9.55 -20.55
CA ASP A 149 18.32 10.71 -20.90
C ASP A 149 18.52 11.66 -19.71
N LEU A 150 17.85 11.44 -18.57
CA LEU A 150 18.04 12.24 -17.37
C LEU A 150 19.24 11.77 -16.55
N GLN A 151 19.95 12.73 -15.95
CA GLN A 151 21.03 12.51 -15.01
C GLN A 151 20.82 13.30 -13.71
N ALA A 152 21.25 12.70 -12.60
CA ALA A 152 21.21 13.34 -11.30
C ALA A 152 22.58 13.89 -10.91
N HIS A 153 22.64 15.20 -10.66
CA HIS A 153 23.85 15.92 -10.28
C HIS A 153 23.69 16.51 -8.88
N LYS A 154 24.67 16.26 -8.01
CA LYS A 154 24.68 16.84 -6.66
C LYS A 154 25.31 18.23 -6.72
N GLN A 155 24.60 19.24 -6.25
CA GLN A 155 25.10 20.62 -6.16
C GLN A 155 24.83 21.18 -4.77
N GLY A 156 25.88 21.23 -3.95
CA GLY A 156 25.78 21.59 -2.54
C GLY A 156 24.89 20.60 -1.77
N ARG A 157 23.79 21.10 -1.20
CA ARG A 157 22.80 20.31 -0.45
C ARG A 157 21.70 19.72 -1.33
N ASP A 158 21.58 20.17 -2.58
CA ASP A 158 20.51 19.80 -3.49
C ASP A 158 20.96 18.76 -4.52
N VAL A 159 19.98 18.03 -5.04
CA VAL A 159 20.14 17.15 -6.22
C VAL A 159 19.33 17.75 -7.36
N ARG A 160 20.01 18.01 -8.48
CA ARG A 160 19.41 18.49 -9.74
C ARG A 160 19.26 17.32 -10.70
N ILE A 161 18.15 17.27 -11.42
CA ILE A 161 17.83 16.32 -12.48
C ILE A 161 17.84 17.12 -13.78
N ILE A 162 18.70 16.72 -14.71
CA ILE A 162 19.03 17.47 -15.94
C ILE A 162 19.13 16.46 -17.09
N PHE A 163 18.75 16.84 -18.32
CA PHE A 163 18.98 16.01 -19.49
C PHE A 163 20.48 15.91 -19.82
N SER A 164 20.89 14.76 -20.31
CA SER A 164 22.30 14.44 -20.60
C SER A 164 22.91 15.39 -21.62
N GLU A 165 22.13 15.80 -22.62
CA GLU A 165 22.52 16.78 -23.66
C GLU A 165 22.78 18.18 -23.09
N ASP A 166 22.12 18.52 -22.00
CA ASP A 166 22.06 19.86 -21.43
C ASP A 166 23.03 20.08 -20.25
N VAL A 167 23.68 19.03 -19.76
CA VAL A 167 24.53 19.06 -18.56
C VAL A 167 25.62 20.14 -18.65
N GLY A 168 26.24 20.29 -19.83
CA GLY A 168 27.33 21.24 -20.05
C GLY A 168 26.90 22.71 -19.98
N GLU A 169 25.63 23.01 -20.27
CA GLU A 169 25.08 24.35 -20.15
C GLU A 169 24.48 24.58 -18.75
N ALA A 170 23.84 23.56 -18.17
CA ALA A 170 23.18 23.63 -16.86
C ALA A 170 24.10 23.75 -15.64
N LEU A 171 25.35 23.27 -15.74
CA LEU A 171 26.30 23.19 -14.62
C LEU A 171 27.45 24.22 -14.68
N LYS A 172 27.34 25.25 -15.52
CA LYS A 172 28.31 26.36 -15.57
C LYS A 172 28.29 27.21 -14.29
#